data_AF-A0A7S3UWP5-F1
#
_entry.id   AF-A0A7S3UWP5-F1
#
_cell.length_a   1.000
_cell.length_b   1.000
_cell.length_c   1.000
_cell.angle_alpha   90.00
_cell.angle_beta   90.00
_cell.angle_gamma   90.00
#
_symmetry.space_group_name_H-M   'P 1'
#
loop_
_entity.id
_entity.type
_entity.pdbx_description
1 polymer ?
#
loop_
_entity_poly.entity_id
_entity_poly.type
_entity_poly.pdbx_seq_one_letter_code
_entity_poly.pdbx_strand_id
1 'polypeptide(L)'
;RKKERKKEGNARQRGRHDWFWAAHLRGGARVSAGARGLLNRLLCVDPSKRASMDDIWNDDWIQEDPMSDEDLAIEMTIRQRQMELVSRRNLERERAAGRRRAAALAQR
;
A
#
# COMPACT_ATOMS: atom_id res chain seq x y z
N ARG A 1 -24.49 2.79 20.20
CA ARG A 1 -24.08 2.11 18.94
C ARG A 1 -22.57 2.28 18.74
N LYS A 2 -21.76 1.47 19.42
CA LYS A 2 -20.28 1.50 19.43
C LYS A 2 -19.78 0.16 18.86
N LYS A 3 -19.91 -0.07 17.56
CA LYS A 3 -19.41 -1.29 16.90
C LYS A 3 -19.03 -1.03 15.45
N GLU A 4 -18.00 -0.22 15.18
CA GLU A 4 -17.49 -0.15 13.80
C GLU A 4 -16.06 0.39 13.60
N ARG A 5 -15.19 0.36 14.62
CA ARG A 5 -13.80 0.88 14.47
C ARG A 5 -12.71 -0.06 15.02
N LYS A 6 -12.87 -1.37 14.85
CA LYS A 6 -11.83 -2.37 15.15
C LYS A 6 -11.92 -3.55 14.17
N LYS A 7 -11.59 -3.36 12.89
CA LYS A 7 -11.43 -4.48 11.94
C LYS A 7 -10.27 -4.33 10.95
N GLU A 8 -9.38 -3.37 11.11
CA GLU A 8 -8.19 -3.27 10.25
C GLU A 8 -6.96 -4.00 10.84
N GLY A 9 -6.93 -4.23 12.15
CA GLY A 9 -5.85 -4.97 12.80
C GLY A 9 -6.19 -6.43 13.08
N ASN A 10 -6.29 -7.30 12.06
CA ASN A 10 -6.05 -8.75 12.27
C ASN A 10 -5.91 -9.65 11.02
N ALA A 11 -5.56 -9.12 9.85
CA ALA A 11 -5.39 -9.99 8.67
C ALA A 11 -4.12 -10.85 8.75
N ARG A 12 -3.04 -10.28 9.30
CA ARG A 12 -1.71 -10.91 9.39
C ARG A 12 -1.62 -12.03 10.44
N GLN A 13 -2.31 -11.93 11.59
CA GLN A 13 -2.21 -12.96 12.64
C GLN A 13 -3.02 -14.22 12.32
N ARG A 14 -3.87 -14.21 11.28
CA ARG A 14 -4.72 -15.35 10.89
C ARG A 14 -4.30 -16.02 9.57
N GLY A 15 -3.12 -15.70 9.04
CA GLY A 15 -2.68 -16.21 7.73
C GLY A 15 -3.57 -15.76 6.56
N ARG A 16 -4.33 -14.68 6.73
CA ARG A 16 -5.31 -14.18 5.75
C ARG A 16 -4.68 -13.15 4.83
N HIS A 17 -3.62 -13.55 4.13
CA HIS A 17 -2.89 -12.69 3.20
C HIS A 17 -3.78 -12.16 2.07
N ASP A 18 -4.77 -12.94 1.63
CA ASP A 18 -5.72 -12.54 0.58
C ASP A 18 -6.50 -11.29 0.95
N TRP A 19 -6.98 -11.20 2.19
CA TRP A 19 -7.77 -10.05 2.63
C TRP A 19 -6.89 -8.81 2.80
N PHE A 20 -5.66 -9.01 3.27
CA PHE A 20 -4.65 -7.95 3.31
C PHE A 20 -4.40 -7.40 1.90
N TRP A 21 -4.03 -8.25 0.95
CA TRP A 21 -3.73 -7.82 -0.42
C TRP A 21 -4.96 -7.24 -1.13
N ALA A 22 -6.16 -7.82 -0.96
CA ALA A 22 -7.39 -7.27 -1.51
C ALA A 22 -7.66 -5.84 -1.01
N ALA A 23 -7.34 -5.52 0.25
CA ALA A 23 -7.50 -4.17 0.76
C ALA A 23 -6.45 -3.19 0.19
N HIS A 24 -5.20 -3.61 0.07
CA HIS A 24 -4.11 -2.74 -0.35
C HIS A 24 -4.09 -2.49 -1.87
N LEU A 25 -4.47 -3.49 -2.66
CA LEU A 25 -4.59 -3.36 -4.11
C LEU A 25 -5.75 -2.43 -4.51
N ARG A 26 -6.83 -2.34 -3.70
CA ARG A 26 -7.90 -1.34 -3.90
C ARG A 26 -7.41 0.10 -3.78
N GLY A 27 -6.35 0.34 -3.01
CA GLY A 27 -5.74 1.66 -2.86
C GLY A 27 -4.85 2.08 -4.03
N GLY A 28 -4.76 1.25 -5.09
CA GLY A 28 -3.90 1.53 -6.25
C GLY A 28 -2.46 1.04 -6.08
N ALA A 29 -2.15 0.28 -5.03
CA ALA A 29 -0.84 -0.37 -4.93
C ALA A 29 -0.66 -1.36 -6.09
N ARG A 30 0.44 -1.23 -6.83
CA ARG A 30 0.82 -2.13 -7.92
C ARG A 30 1.97 -3.02 -7.43
N VAL A 31 1.62 -4.23 -6.98
CA VAL A 31 2.59 -5.22 -6.51
C VAL A 31 2.32 -6.53 -7.24
N SER A 32 3.35 -7.13 -7.85
CA SER A 32 3.23 -8.38 -8.62
C SER A 32 2.80 -9.55 -7.73
N ALA A 33 2.35 -10.66 -8.33
CA ALA A 33 2.02 -11.87 -7.57
C ALA A 33 3.25 -12.46 -6.86
N GLY A 34 4.40 -12.55 -7.57
CA GLY A 34 5.67 -13.01 -7.02
C GLY A 34 6.11 -12.18 -5.81
N ALA A 35 6.18 -10.86 -5.96
CA ALA A 35 6.54 -9.94 -4.87
C ALA A 35 5.62 -10.09 -3.65
N ARG A 36 4.31 -10.25 -3.85
CA ARG A 36 3.37 -10.50 -2.74
C ARG A 36 3.64 -11.82 -2.04
N GLY A 37 3.97 -12.88 -2.80
CA GLY A 37 4.36 -14.18 -2.28
C GLY A 37 5.60 -14.10 -1.41
N LEU A 38 6.66 -13.48 -1.90
CA LEU A 38 7.90 -13.28 -1.16
C LEU A 38 7.68 -12.45 0.12
N LEU A 39 6.94 -11.32 0.02
CA LEU A 39 6.64 -10.47 1.17
C LEU A 39 5.86 -11.22 2.27
N ASN A 40 4.98 -12.15 1.91
CA ASN A 40 4.27 -12.98 2.89
C ASN A 40 5.21 -13.92 3.66
N ARG A 41 6.26 -14.44 3.01
CA ARG A 41 7.27 -15.32 3.64
C ARG A 41 8.28 -14.55 4.49
N LEU A 42 8.60 -13.32 4.09
CA LEU A 42 9.47 -12.40 4.84
C LEU A 42 8.78 -11.81 6.08
N LEU A 43 7.57 -11.30 5.89
CA LEU A 43 6.81 -10.56 6.90
C LEU A 43 5.85 -11.48 7.68
N CYS A 44 6.32 -12.68 8.02
CA CYS A 44 5.57 -13.63 8.82
C CYS A 44 5.58 -13.21 10.31
N VAL A 45 4.47 -13.53 11.00
CA VAL A 45 4.32 -13.21 12.43
C VAL A 45 5.26 -14.06 13.29
N ASP A 46 5.39 -15.34 12.93
CA ASP A 46 6.24 -16.29 13.63
C ASP A 46 7.66 -16.28 13.02
N PRO A 47 8.69 -15.79 13.73
CA PRO A 47 10.03 -15.64 13.19
C PRO A 47 10.68 -16.97 12.84
N SER A 48 10.32 -18.09 13.48
CA SER A 48 10.89 -19.40 13.14
C SER A 48 10.36 -19.96 11.81
N LYS A 49 9.30 -19.36 11.26
CA LYS A 49 8.72 -19.69 9.95
C LYS A 49 9.13 -18.70 8.86
N ARG A 50 9.98 -17.73 9.20
CA ARG A 50 10.47 -16.75 8.24
C ARG A 50 11.39 -17.43 7.25
N ALA A 51 11.26 -17.07 5.97
CA ALA A 51 12.20 -17.51 4.95
C ALA A 51 13.65 -17.20 5.38
N SER A 52 14.53 -18.17 5.22
CA SER A 52 15.97 -17.96 5.40
C SER A 52 16.54 -17.10 4.27
N MET A 53 17.79 -16.66 4.42
CA MET A 53 18.45 -15.89 3.34
C MET A 53 18.57 -16.71 2.06
N ASP A 54 18.87 -18.00 2.17
CA ASP A 54 18.96 -18.91 1.04
C ASP A 54 17.60 -19.08 0.35
N ASP A 55 16.50 -19.16 1.11
CA ASP A 55 15.13 -19.24 0.56
C ASP A 55 14.69 -17.95 -0.14
N ILE A 56 15.30 -16.81 0.20
CA ILE A 56 15.02 -15.52 -0.43
C ILE A 56 15.84 -15.39 -1.71
N TRP A 57 17.13 -15.72 -1.66
CA TRP A 57 18.01 -15.62 -2.81
C TRP A 57 17.55 -16.51 -3.97
N ASN A 58 16.97 -17.68 -3.65
CA ASN A 58 16.43 -18.62 -4.63
C ASN A 58 14.94 -18.41 -4.95
N ASP A 59 14.31 -17.31 -4.52
CA ASP A 59 12.91 -17.04 -4.87
C ASP A 59 12.76 -16.61 -6.33
N ASP A 60 11.72 -17.11 -7.01
CA ASP A 60 11.43 -16.80 -8.41
C ASP A 60 11.39 -15.29 -8.66
N TRP A 61 10.80 -14.50 -7.75
CA TRP A 61 10.70 -13.04 -7.94
C TRP A 61 12.05 -12.32 -7.81
N ILE A 62 13.01 -12.88 -7.06
CA ILE A 62 14.37 -12.34 -6.97
C ILE A 62 15.19 -12.71 -8.21
N GLN A 63 14.90 -13.86 -8.81
CA GLN A 63 15.55 -14.35 -10.02
C GLN A 63 14.92 -13.81 -11.32
N GLU A 64 13.74 -13.17 -11.24
CA GLU A 64 13.13 -12.45 -12.36
C GLU A 64 14.05 -11.34 -12.88
N ASP A 65 14.09 -11.14 -14.20
CA ASP A 65 14.86 -10.06 -14.80
C ASP A 65 14.39 -8.71 -14.24
N PRO A 66 15.30 -7.90 -13.66
CA PRO A 66 14.93 -6.61 -13.13
C PRO A 66 14.56 -5.65 -14.26
N MET A 67 13.74 -4.66 -13.92
CA MET A 67 13.51 -3.50 -14.78
C MET A 67 14.86 -2.80 -15.05
N SER A 68 15.06 -2.35 -16.29
CA SER A 68 16.26 -1.57 -16.63
C SER A 68 16.32 -0.28 -15.79
N ASP A 69 17.53 0.22 -15.53
CA ASP A 69 17.70 1.46 -14.77
C ASP A 69 16.98 2.65 -15.42
N GLU A 70 16.94 2.69 -16.75
CA GLU A 70 16.24 3.71 -17.53
C GLU A 70 14.72 3.61 -17.34
N ASP A 71 14.15 2.42 -17.51
CA ASP A 71 12.72 2.20 -17.31
C ASP A 71 12.30 2.47 -15.87
N LEU A 72 13.14 2.11 -14.90
CA LEU A 72 12.91 2.37 -13.49
C LEU A 72 12.89 3.88 -13.20
N ALA A 73 13.83 4.63 -13.77
CA ALA A 73 13.87 6.09 -13.63
C ALA A 73 12.62 6.75 -14.24
N ILE A 74 12.16 6.28 -15.40
CA ILE A 74 10.94 6.75 -16.05
C ILE A 74 9.71 6.45 -15.18
N GLU A 75 9.54 5.21 -14.73
CA GLU A 75 8.40 4.79 -13.90
C GLU A 75 8.35 5.57 -12.58
N MET A 76 9.50 5.76 -11.92
CA MET A 76 9.60 6.53 -10.69
C MET A 76 9.22 8.00 -10.89
N THR A 77 9.65 8.61 -11.99
CA THR A 77 9.29 9.99 -12.36
C THR A 77 7.80 10.13 -12.61
N ILE A 78 7.21 9.18 -13.35
CA ILE A 78 5.76 9.14 -13.61
C ILE A 78 4.98 9.05 -12.30
N ARG A 79 5.37 8.14 -11.40
CA ARG A 79 4.72 7.96 -10.10
C ARG A 79 4.83 9.19 -9.21
N GLN A 80 6.00 9.81 -9.16
CA GLN A 80 6.21 11.03 -8.38
C GLN A 80 5.25 12.13 -8.84
N ARG A 81 5.17 12.37 -10.15
CA ARG A 81 4.25 13.36 -10.72
C ARG A 81 2.78 13.03 -10.44
N GLN A 82 2.37 11.77 -10.53
CA GLN A 82 1.01 11.36 -10.18
C GLN A 82 0.68 11.65 -8.71
N MET A 83 1.62 11.38 -7.80
CA MET A 83 1.45 11.65 -6.37
C MET A 83 1.36 13.14 -6.06
N GLU A 84 2.15 13.98 -6.72
CA GLU A 84 2.05 15.44 -6.60
C GLU A 84 0.67 15.96 -7.02
N LEU A 85 0.14 15.46 -8.13
CA LEU A 85 -1.20 15.81 -8.61
C LEU A 85 -2.30 15.39 -7.62
N VAL A 86 -2.21 14.18 -7.07
CA VAL A 86 -3.15 13.69 -6.06
C VAL A 86 -3.07 14.53 -4.78
N SER A 87 -1.85 14.82 -4.32
CA SER A 87 -1.60 15.65 -3.14
C SER A 87 -2.21 17.03 -3.28
N ARG A 88 -1.96 17.70 -4.41
CA ARG A 88 -2.53 19.01 -4.72
C ARG A 88 -4.07 18.97 -4.72
N ARG A 89 -4.67 17.97 -5.36
CA ARG A 89 -6.13 17.81 -5.41
C ARG A 89 -6.73 17.60 -4.01
N ASN A 90 -6.06 16.82 -3.16
CA ASN A 90 -6.51 16.58 -1.79
C ASN A 90 -6.46 17.87 -0.96
N LEU A 91 -5.38 18.65 -1.07
CA LEU A 91 -5.25 19.94 -0.42
C LEU A 91 -6.35 20.93 -0.84
N GLU A 92 -6.67 20.99 -2.14
CA GLU A 92 -7.76 21.84 -2.65
C GLU A 92 -9.12 21.42 -2.08
N ARG A 93 -9.39 20.11 -2.00
CA ARG A 93 -10.62 19.55 -1.40
C ARG A 93 -10.73 19.87 0.08
N GLU A 94 -9.65 19.73 0.84
CA GLU A 94 -9.61 20.04 2.26
C GLU A 94 -9.86 21.53 2.51
N ARG A 95 -9.22 22.42 1.72
CA ARG A 95 -9.46 23.86 1.78
C ARG A 95 -10.92 24.21 1.47
N ALA A 96 -11.50 23.59 0.43
CA ALA A 96 -12.91 23.80 0.09
C ALA A 96 -13.85 23.30 1.20
N ALA A 97 -13.58 22.14 1.79
CA ALA A 97 -14.34 21.61 2.92
C ALA A 97 -14.23 22.51 4.16
N GLY A 98 -13.04 23.05 4.46
CA GLY A 98 -12.81 24.01 5.52
C GLY A 98 -13.64 25.29 5.33
N ARG A 99 -13.63 25.87 4.13
CA ARG A 99 -14.45 27.04 3.80
C ARG A 99 -15.94 26.78 3.99
N ARG A 100 -16.45 25.62 3.55
CA ARG A 100 -17.86 25.23 3.73
C ARG A 100 -18.24 25.11 5.21
N ARG A 101 -17.37 24.52 6.03
CA ARG A 101 -17.57 24.40 7.48
C ARG A 101 -17.60 25.77 8.17
N ALA A 102 -16.67 26.67 7.82
CA ALA A 102 -16.64 28.02 8.37
C ALA A 102 -17.90 28.82 7.99
N ALA A 103 -18.33 28.76 6.72
CA ALA A 103 -19.55 29.43 6.26
C ALA A 103 -20.82 28.91 6.97
N ALA A 104 -20.92 27.61 7.20
CA ALA A 104 -22.05 27.01 7.92
C ALA A 104 -22.09 27.41 9.41
N LEU A 105 -20.92 27.64 10.02
CA LEU A 105 -20.83 28.10 11.41
C LEU A 105 -21.24 29.57 11.57
N ALA A 106 -20.95 30.41 10.56
CA ALA A 106 -21.28 31.83 10.56
C ALA A 106 -22.77 32.14 10.32
N GLN A 107 -23.57 31.16 9.90
CA GLN A 107 -25.01 31.28 9.68
C GLN A 107 -25.85 30.77 10.88
N ARG A 108 -25.19 30.41 11.99
CA ARG A 108 -25.80 30.00 13.25
C ARG A 108 -25.64 31.09 14.29
#